data_AF-A0A4W5KA10-F1
#
_entry.id   AF-A0A4W5KA10-F1
#
_cell.length_a   1.000
_cell.length_b   1.000
_cell.length_c   1.000
_cell.angle_alpha   90.00
_cell.angle_beta   90.00
_cell.angle_gamma   90.00
#
_symmetry.space_group_name_H-M   'P 1'
#
loop_
_entity.id
_entity.type
_entity.pdbx_description
1 polymer ?
#
loop_
_entity_poly.entity_id
_entity_poly.type
_entity_poly.pdbx_seq_one_letter_code
_entity_poly.pdbx_strand_id
1 'polypeptide(L)'
;MQHLKEKGPFLPPASLRLLVPPLRLVSAALWQVVQRRDVMDYGMVEEFVVTVLDIVPDLMSYRDKVQLIMGLRAQLVLKLLHSEHLADSETIQPHLNRMKTCTITHRDNQICDPEVEASESNFLKLIQTLLEDPVERQRFFQVSD
;
A
#
# COMPACT_ATOMS: atom_id res chain seq x y z
N MET A 1 41.02 24.21 -18.25
CA MET A 1 41.36 22.84 -17.81
C MET A 1 40.16 22.28 -17.06
N GLN A 2 39.65 21.13 -17.49
CA GLN A 2 38.45 20.50 -16.96
C GLN A 2 38.71 19.94 -15.55
N HIS A 3 37.81 20.24 -14.61
CA HIS A 3 37.83 19.70 -13.26
C HIS A 3 37.17 18.30 -13.27
N LEU A 4 37.99 17.26 -13.41
CA LEU A 4 37.54 15.87 -13.29
C LEU A 4 37.13 15.62 -11.83
N LYS A 5 35.82 15.57 -11.60
CA LYS A 5 35.23 15.07 -10.36
C LYS A 5 35.51 13.57 -10.28
N GLU A 6 36.57 13.18 -9.59
CA GLU A 6 36.85 11.78 -9.27
C GLU A 6 35.64 11.18 -8.53
N LYS A 7 34.88 10.36 -9.24
CA LYS A 7 33.95 9.42 -8.62
C LYS A 7 34.82 8.28 -8.11
N GLY A 8 35.01 8.21 -6.79
CA GLY A 8 35.68 7.07 -6.14
C GLY A 8 35.07 5.73 -6.59
N PRO A 9 35.79 4.61 -6.40
CA PRO A 9 35.38 3.32 -6.95
C PRO A 9 33.96 2.98 -6.51
N PHE A 10 33.05 2.88 -7.49
CA PHE A 10 31.68 2.46 -7.24
C PHE A 10 31.70 1.01 -6.78
N LEU A 11 31.33 0.78 -5.53
CA LEU A 11 31.12 -0.58 -5.05
C LEU A 11 29.95 -1.20 -5.84
N PRO A 12 30.06 -2.46 -6.28
CA PRO A 12 28.96 -3.17 -6.91
C PRO A 12 27.72 -3.16 -6.00
N PRO A 13 26.49 -3.12 -6.54
CA PRO A 13 25.28 -3.16 -5.73
C PRO A 13 25.21 -4.38 -4.78
N ALA A 14 25.84 -5.49 -5.17
CA ALA A 14 25.96 -6.67 -4.33
C ALA A 14 26.70 -6.41 -2.99
N SER A 15 27.63 -5.45 -2.94
CA SER A 15 28.35 -5.08 -1.72
C SER A 15 27.44 -4.53 -0.62
N LEU A 16 26.26 -3.99 -0.98
CA LEU A 16 25.28 -3.53 0.00
C LEU A 16 24.81 -4.64 0.93
N ARG A 17 24.72 -5.88 0.43
CA ARG A 17 24.31 -7.05 1.23
C ARG A 17 25.30 -7.36 2.36
N LEU A 18 26.56 -6.93 2.24
CA LEU A 18 27.60 -7.09 3.25
C LEU A 18 27.67 -5.90 4.21
N LEU A 19 27.35 -4.69 3.73
CA LEU A 19 27.57 -3.44 4.47
C LEU A 19 26.32 -2.94 5.20
N VAL A 20 25.14 -3.35 4.77
CA VAL A 20 23.87 -2.83 5.28
C VAL A 20 23.01 -3.97 5.82
N PRO A 21 22.42 -3.83 7.03
CA PRO A 21 21.49 -4.82 7.56
C PRO A 21 20.36 -5.12 6.56
N PRO A 22 20.00 -6.40 6.33
CA PRO A 22 18.99 -6.78 5.35
C PRO A 22 17.65 -6.05 5.52
N LEU A 23 17.20 -5.87 6.77
CA LEU A 23 15.97 -5.15 7.07
C LEU A 23 16.00 -3.71 6.54
N ARG A 24 17.12 -3.00 6.74
CA ARG A 24 17.29 -1.63 6.22
C ARG A 24 17.30 -1.59 4.69
N LEU A 25 17.87 -2.59 4.04
CA LEU A 25 17.85 -2.68 2.58
C LEU A 25 16.44 -2.86 2.04
N VAL A 26 15.67 -3.79 2.61
CA VAL A 26 14.28 -4.03 2.21
C VAL A 26 13.42 -2.80 2.49
N SER A 27 13.54 -2.21 3.69
CA SER A 27 12.82 -0.96 4.02
C SER A 27 13.18 0.17 3.07
N ALA A 28 14.45 0.35 2.71
CA ALA A 28 14.86 1.38 1.76
C ALA A 28 14.29 1.14 0.37
N ALA A 29 14.29 -0.12 -0.10
CA ALA A 29 13.71 -0.48 -1.40
C ALA A 29 12.19 -0.23 -1.45
N LEU A 30 11.45 -0.68 -0.43
CA LEU A 30 10.01 -0.45 -0.33
C LEU A 30 9.67 1.03 -0.11
N TRP A 31 10.52 1.77 0.60
CA TRP A 31 10.36 3.21 0.71
C TRP A 31 10.50 3.91 -0.66
N GLN A 32 11.36 3.40 -1.56
CA GLN A 32 11.43 3.93 -2.93
C GLN A 32 10.13 3.70 -3.70
N VAL A 33 9.48 2.55 -3.55
CA VAL A 33 8.15 2.27 -4.15
C VAL A 33 7.14 3.33 -3.73
N VAL A 34 7.08 3.64 -2.43
CA VAL A 34 6.19 4.67 -1.88
C VAL A 34 6.56 6.07 -2.39
N GLN A 35 7.86 6.41 -2.40
CA GLN A 35 8.32 7.72 -2.86
C GLN A 35 8.01 7.98 -4.34
N ARG A 36 8.10 6.95 -5.18
CA ARG A 36 7.80 7.03 -6.62
C ARG A 36 6.32 6.91 -6.92
N ARG A 37 5.50 6.57 -5.93
CA ARG A 37 4.08 6.22 -6.08
C ARG A 37 3.89 5.09 -7.09
N ASP A 38 4.75 4.08 -7.03
CA ASP A 38 4.64 2.85 -7.81
C ASP A 38 3.53 1.98 -7.22
N VAL A 39 2.28 2.44 -7.34
CA VAL A 39 1.09 1.91 -6.64
C VAL A 39 0.85 0.43 -6.91
N MET A 40 1.23 -0.06 -8.09
CA MET A 40 1.11 -1.48 -8.44
C MET A 40 1.92 -2.39 -7.52
N ASP A 41 3.00 -1.88 -6.91
CA ASP A 41 3.87 -2.64 -6.00
C ASP A 41 3.51 -2.44 -4.52
N TYR A 42 2.43 -1.72 -4.21
CA TYR A 42 2.01 -1.48 -2.82
C TYR A 42 1.63 -2.75 -2.06
N GLY A 43 1.28 -3.83 -2.77
CA GLY A 43 1.09 -5.14 -2.15
C GLY A 43 2.34 -5.63 -1.42
N MET A 44 3.54 -5.36 -1.95
CA MET A 44 4.80 -5.72 -1.30
C MET A 44 5.06 -4.88 -0.05
N VAL A 45 4.69 -3.60 -0.10
CA VAL A 45 4.80 -2.68 1.04
C VAL A 45 3.88 -3.14 2.17
N GLU A 46 2.63 -3.47 1.85
CA GLU A 46 1.65 -4.01 2.80
C GLU A 46 2.17 -5.30 3.46
N GLU A 47 2.62 -6.27 2.67
CA GLU A 47 3.11 -7.57 3.19
C GLU A 47 4.31 -7.39 4.12
N PHE A 48 5.23 -6.47 3.79
CA PHE A 48 6.35 -6.15 4.66
C PHE A 48 5.89 -5.51 5.97
N VAL A 49 4.98 -4.53 5.90
CA VAL A 49 4.43 -3.86 7.09
C VAL A 49 3.74 -4.86 8.00
N VAL A 50 2.84 -5.70 7.46
CA VAL A 50 2.16 -6.75 8.22
C VAL A 50 3.17 -7.68 8.90
N THR A 51 4.16 -8.16 8.16
CA THR A 51 5.20 -9.06 8.71
C THR A 51 5.98 -8.41 9.86
N VAL A 52 6.37 -7.15 9.71
CA VAL A 52 7.10 -6.42 10.76
C VAL A 52 6.23 -6.22 12.00
N LEU A 53 4.94 -5.92 11.81
CA LEU A 53 3.99 -5.71 12.90
C LEU A 53 3.58 -7.01 13.60
N ASP A 54 3.60 -8.16 12.91
CA ASP A 54 3.39 -9.47 13.53
C ASP A 54 4.56 -9.84 14.45
N ILE A 55 5.79 -9.45 14.08
CA ILE A 55 6.99 -9.68 14.89
C ILE A 55 7.09 -8.68 16.04
N VAL A 56 6.74 -7.41 15.79
CA VAL A 56 6.82 -6.32 16.78
C VAL A 56 5.47 -5.60 16.85
N PRO A 57 4.48 -6.18 17.54
CA PRO A 57 3.12 -5.65 17.58
C PRO A 57 3.04 -4.27 18.22
N ASP A 58 3.91 -3.93 19.16
CA ASP A 58 3.85 -2.63 19.85
C ASP A 58 4.49 -1.47 19.06
N LEU A 59 4.95 -1.72 17.83
CA LEU A 59 5.58 -0.69 17.00
C LEU A 59 4.59 0.42 16.58
N MET A 60 3.30 0.10 16.49
CA MET A 60 2.27 1.00 15.98
C MET A 60 0.92 0.73 16.63
N SER A 61 0.11 1.78 16.84
CA SER A 61 -1.24 1.63 17.37
C SER A 61 -2.15 0.87 16.41
N TYR A 62 -3.18 0.17 16.90
CA TYR A 62 -4.14 -0.51 16.02
C TYR A 62 -4.70 0.41 14.93
N ARG A 63 -5.09 1.63 15.30
CA ARG A 63 -5.65 2.60 14.37
C ARG A 63 -4.68 2.91 13.24
N ASP A 64 -3.43 3.25 13.56
CA ASP A 64 -2.44 3.60 12.55
C ASP A 64 -2.09 2.40 11.66
N LYS A 65 -2.07 1.18 12.22
CA LYS A 65 -1.84 -0.05 11.45
C LYS A 65 -2.95 -0.29 10.43
N VAL A 66 -4.21 -0.27 10.87
CA VAL A 66 -5.35 -0.51 9.98
C VAL A 66 -5.43 0.60 8.93
N GLN A 67 -5.26 1.87 9.31
CA GLN A 67 -5.26 2.98 8.36
C GLN A 67 -4.14 2.84 7.32
N LEU A 68 -2.93 2.43 7.72
CA LEU A 68 -1.81 2.21 6.80
C LEU A 68 -2.12 1.09 5.81
N ILE A 69 -2.54 -0.09 6.30
CA ILE A 69 -2.84 -1.24 5.46
C ILE A 69 -4.00 -0.92 4.50
N MET A 70 -5.08 -0.34 5.03
CA MET A 70 -6.24 0.07 4.25
C MET A 70 -5.88 1.14 3.21
N GLY A 71 -5.04 2.11 3.57
CA GLY A 71 -4.60 3.17 2.67
C GLY A 71 -3.77 2.65 1.50
N LEU A 72 -2.82 1.75 1.76
CA LEU A 72 -2.02 1.10 0.70
C LEU A 72 -2.93 0.31 -0.25
N ARG A 73 -3.86 -0.46 0.31
CA ARG A 73 -4.78 -1.31 -0.43
C ARG A 73 -5.79 -0.49 -1.25
N ALA A 74 -6.33 0.58 -0.66
CA ALA A 74 -7.27 1.47 -1.31
C ALA A 74 -6.64 2.13 -2.54
N GLN A 75 -5.40 2.60 -2.44
CA GLN A 75 -4.68 3.17 -3.59
C GLN A 75 -4.49 2.14 -4.71
N LEU A 76 -4.12 0.91 -4.38
CA LEU A 76 -4.02 -0.18 -5.36
C LEU A 76 -5.37 -0.45 -6.05
N VAL A 77 -6.45 -0.59 -5.29
CA VAL A 77 -7.80 -0.84 -5.84
C VAL A 77 -8.24 0.30 -6.75
N LEU A 78 -8.04 1.56 -6.35
CA LEU A 78 -8.37 2.72 -7.17
C LEU A 78 -7.53 2.75 -8.46
N LYS A 79 -6.25 2.38 -8.39
CA LYS A 79 -5.38 2.29 -9.57
C LYS A 79 -5.84 1.21 -10.55
N LEU A 80 -6.28 0.05 -10.04
CA LEU A 80 -6.86 -1.03 -10.85
C LEU A 80 -8.16 -0.59 -11.52
N LEU A 81 -9.05 0.08 -10.77
CA LEU A 81 -10.30 0.61 -11.30
C LEU A 81 -10.11 1.69 -12.38
N HIS A 82 -9.06 2.49 -12.26
CA HIS A 82 -8.72 3.50 -13.27
C HIS A 82 -8.16 2.87 -14.55
N SER A 83 -7.57 1.68 -14.46
CA SER A 83 -7.04 0.96 -15.60
C SER A 83 -8.15 0.21 -16.33
N GLU A 84 -8.47 0.62 -17.56
CA GLU A 84 -9.57 0.03 -18.37
C GLU A 84 -9.48 -1.49 -18.51
N HIS A 85 -8.28 -2.06 -18.51
CA HIS A 85 -8.04 -3.50 -18.64
C HIS A 85 -8.09 -4.31 -17.34
N LEU A 86 -8.04 -3.65 -16.18
CA LEU A 86 -7.90 -4.29 -14.86
C LEU A 86 -9.07 -3.96 -13.91
N ALA A 87 -10.07 -3.25 -14.42
CA ALA A 87 -11.25 -2.84 -13.67
C ALA A 87 -12.34 -3.93 -13.67
N ASP A 88 -11.93 -5.19 -13.52
CA ASP A 88 -12.81 -6.35 -13.45
C ASP A 88 -13.01 -6.81 -11.99
N SER A 89 -14.19 -7.40 -11.73
CA SER A 89 -14.54 -7.85 -10.40
C SER A 89 -13.59 -8.95 -9.90
N GLU A 90 -13.11 -9.84 -10.78
CA GLU A 90 -12.24 -10.96 -10.40
C GLU A 90 -10.88 -10.48 -9.87
N THR A 91 -10.31 -9.43 -10.47
CA THR A 91 -9.08 -8.80 -9.96
C THR A 91 -9.32 -8.00 -8.67
N ILE A 92 -10.45 -7.31 -8.52
CA ILE A 92 -10.68 -6.38 -7.40
C ILE A 92 -11.16 -7.08 -6.12
N GLN A 93 -12.00 -8.12 -6.21
CA GLN A 93 -12.58 -8.79 -5.04
C GLN A 93 -11.54 -9.34 -4.04
N PRO A 94 -10.43 -9.97 -4.45
CA PRO A 94 -9.38 -10.41 -3.53
C PRO A 94 -8.80 -9.26 -2.69
N HIS A 95 -8.75 -8.05 -3.24
CA HIS A 95 -8.29 -6.87 -2.52
C HIS A 95 -9.28 -6.43 -1.46
N LEU A 96 -10.57 -6.40 -1.78
CA LEU A 96 -11.65 -6.04 -0.84
C LEU A 96 -11.79 -7.05 0.29
N ASN A 97 -11.64 -8.34 0.00
CA ASN A 97 -11.67 -9.38 1.03
C ASN A 97 -10.53 -9.22 2.03
N ARG A 98 -9.31 -8.94 1.56
CA ARG A 98 -8.17 -8.67 2.44
C ARG A 98 -8.35 -7.41 3.29
N MET A 99 -9.01 -6.37 2.77
CA MET A 99 -9.37 -5.19 3.57
C MET A 99 -10.27 -5.55 4.75
N LYS A 100 -11.33 -6.33 4.49
CA LYS A 100 -12.24 -6.82 5.54
C LYS A 100 -11.51 -7.70 6.57
N THR A 101 -10.66 -8.61 6.10
CA THR A 101 -9.87 -9.48 6.99
C THR A 101 -8.92 -8.66 7.87
N CYS A 102 -8.27 -7.63 7.35
CA CYS A 102 -7.37 -6.77 8.13
C CYS A 102 -8.08 -6.16 9.36
N THR A 103 -9.25 -5.56 9.16
CA THR A 103 -10.02 -4.96 10.27
C THR A 103 -10.45 -6.01 11.29
N ILE A 104 -10.80 -7.21 10.84
CA ILE A 104 -11.23 -8.31 11.73
C ILE A 104 -10.06 -8.90 12.52
N THR A 105 -8.95 -9.23 11.87
CA THR A 105 -7.82 -9.95 12.49
C THR A 105 -7.06 -9.09 13.48
N HIS A 106 -6.94 -7.78 13.24
CA HIS A 106 -6.24 -6.88 14.15
C HIS A 106 -7.12 -6.35 15.29
N ARG A 107 -8.41 -6.71 15.32
CA ARG A 107 -9.38 -6.28 16.33
C ARG A 107 -9.14 -6.91 17.70
N ASP A 108 -8.50 -8.08 17.76
CA ASP A 108 -8.45 -8.87 19.00
C ASP A 108 -7.76 -8.08 20.13
N ASN A 109 -8.55 -7.81 21.18
CA ASN A 109 -8.25 -7.08 22.42
C ASN A 109 -8.23 -5.53 22.38
N GLN A 110 -8.67 -4.87 21.30
CA GLN A 110 -8.76 -3.40 21.24
C GLN A 110 -10.19 -2.89 21.02
N ILE A 111 -10.51 -1.75 21.63
CA ILE A 111 -11.81 -1.08 21.50
C ILE A 111 -12.05 -0.79 20.02
N CYS A 112 -13.24 -1.15 19.52
CA CYS A 112 -13.70 -0.75 18.19
C CYS A 112 -13.46 0.73 17.95
N ASP A 113 -12.73 1.05 16.89
CA ASP A 113 -12.60 2.41 16.41
C ASP A 113 -13.73 2.66 15.39
N PRO A 114 -14.79 3.41 15.76
CA PRO A 114 -15.94 3.63 14.88
C PRO A 114 -15.56 4.42 13.62
N GLU A 115 -14.49 5.22 13.66
CA GLU A 115 -14.02 5.98 12.50
C GLU A 115 -13.38 5.04 11.46
N VAL A 116 -12.63 4.04 11.93
CA VAL A 116 -12.04 3.00 11.07
C VAL A 116 -13.13 2.17 10.40
N GLU A 117 -14.13 1.69 11.17
CA GLU A 117 -15.24 0.90 10.65
C GLU A 117 -16.10 1.69 9.64
N ALA A 118 -16.35 2.97 9.92
CA ALA A 118 -17.07 3.85 9.01
C ALA A 118 -16.28 4.09 7.72
N SER A 119 -14.97 4.31 7.82
CA SER A 119 -14.09 4.52 6.67
C SER A 119 -14.03 3.30 5.76
N GLU A 120 -13.91 2.09 6.33
CA GLU A 120 -13.97 0.84 5.57
C GLU A 120 -15.31 0.70 4.84
N SER A 121 -16.42 0.88 5.56
CA SER A 121 -17.76 0.73 4.99
C SER A 121 -18.02 1.74 3.87
N ASN A 122 -17.59 2.98 4.04
CA ASN A 122 -17.72 4.04 3.04
C ASN A 122 -16.87 3.74 1.81
N PHE A 123 -15.65 3.26 2.00
CA PHE A 123 -14.78 2.88 0.88
C PHE A 123 -15.35 1.69 0.09
N LEU A 124 -15.83 0.64 0.78
CA LEU A 124 -16.45 -0.51 0.11
C LEU A 124 -17.67 -0.11 -0.73
N LYS A 125 -18.52 0.78 -0.20
CA LYS A 125 -19.66 1.35 -0.94
C LYS A 125 -19.20 2.12 -2.17
N LEU A 126 -18.17 2.97 -2.02
CA LEU A 126 -17.59 3.69 -3.16
C LEU A 126 -17.13 2.71 -4.24
N ILE A 127 -16.35 1.69 -3.88
CA ILE A 127 -15.84 0.71 -4.86
C ILE A 127 -16.99 -0.03 -5.57
N GLN A 128 -18.05 -0.40 -4.85
CA GLN A 128 -19.24 -1.00 -5.47
C GLN A 128 -19.89 -0.05 -6.48
N THR A 129 -20.11 1.21 -6.12
CA THR A 129 -20.63 2.23 -7.03
C THR A 129 -19.75 2.38 -8.28
N LEU A 130 -18.43 2.43 -8.12
CA LEU A 130 -17.50 2.59 -9.26
C LEU A 130 -17.45 1.34 -10.15
N LEU A 131 -17.76 0.15 -9.62
CA LEU A 131 -17.83 -1.09 -10.40
C LEU A 131 -19.15 -1.20 -11.17
N GLU A 132 -20.25 -0.75 -10.57
CA GLU A 132 -21.60 -0.86 -11.14
C GLU A 132 -21.90 0.25 -12.16
N ASP A 133 -21.39 1.47 -11.92
CA ASP A 133 -21.66 2.63 -12.76
C ASP A 133 -20.38 3.14 -13.46
N PRO A 134 -20.17 2.81 -14.74
CA PRO A 134 -19.00 3.26 -15.50
C PRO A 134 -18.98 4.77 -15.73
N VAL A 135 -20.14 5.47 -15.70
CA VAL A 135 -20.22 6.93 -15.87
C VAL A 135 -19.74 7.62 -14.60
N GLU A 136 -20.22 7.19 -13.42
CA GLU A 136 -19.74 7.70 -12.14
C GLU A 136 -18.26 7.35 -11.93
N ARG A 137 -17.80 6.16 -12.38
CA ARG A 137 -16.37 5.83 -12.41
C ARG A 137 -15.56 6.81 -13.24
N GLN A 138 -15.99 7.10 -14.46
CA GLN A 138 -15.29 8.04 -15.32
C GLN A 138 -15.25 9.44 -14.69
N ARG A 139 -16.36 9.89 -14.11
CA ARG A 139 -16.46 11.18 -13.42
C ARG A 139 -15.55 11.27 -12.20
N PHE A 140 -15.50 10.21 -11.38
CA PHE A 140 -14.65 10.15 -10.19
C PHE A 140 -13.17 10.36 -10.54
N PHE A 141 -12.71 9.72 -11.62
CA PHE A 141 -11.32 9.83 -12.06
C PHE A 141 -11.01 11.08 -12.90
N GLN A 142 -11.99 11.69 -13.57
CA GLN A 142 -11.80 12.96 -14.29
C GLN A 142 -11.51 14.16 -13.37
N VAL A 143 -11.97 14.13 -12.12
CA VAL A 143 -11.79 15.24 -11.16
C VAL A 143 -10.45 15.13 -10.41
N SER A 144 -9.69 14.05 -10.59
CA SER A 144 -8.53 13.71 -9.75
C SER A 144 -7.15 14.12 -10.32
N ASP A 145 -7.10 14.95 -11.37
CA ASP A 145 -5.84 15.53 -11.91
C ASP A 145 -5.44 16.85 -11.22
#